data_AF-A0A6P2YAA5-F1
#
_entry.id   AF-A0A6P2YAA5-F1
#
_cell.length_a   1.000
_cell.length_b   1.000
_cell.length_c   1.000
_cell.angle_alpha   90.00
_cell.angle_beta   90.00
_cell.angle_gamma   90.00
#
_symmetry.space_group_name_H-M   'P 1'
#
loop_
_entity.id
_entity.type
_entity.pdbx_description
1 polymer ?
#
loop_
_entity_poly.entity_id
_entity_poly.type
_entity_poly.pdbx_seq_one_letter_code
_entity_poly.pdbx_strand_id
1 'polypeptide(L)' 'MNTMTQSDYPTVGLVGPGATGTTVAAALHEAGCMPVICGRSAHERLALRFDGGEIVVPLLAAASDGLG' A
#
# COMPACT_ATOMS: atom_id res chain seq x y z
N MET A 1 22.88 16.01 10.14
CA MET A 1 22.58 14.55 10.08
C MET A 1 21.21 14.38 10.70
N ASN A 2 20.15 14.36 9.89
CA ASN A 2 18.80 14.21 10.42
C ASN A 2 18.55 12.73 10.72
N THR A 3 18.44 12.42 12.00
CA THR A 3 18.09 11.10 12.52
C THR A 3 16.60 10.87 12.31
N MET A 4 16.23 10.24 11.20
CA MET A 4 14.86 9.85 10.91
C MET A 4 14.51 8.63 11.78
N THR A 5 13.93 8.88 12.95
CA THR A 5 13.34 7.82 13.79
C THR A 5 12.05 7.33 13.14
N GLN A 6 11.76 6.05 13.32
CA GLN A 6 10.70 5.20 12.75
C GLN A 6 9.25 5.76 12.65
N SER A 7 8.99 6.99 13.10
CA SER A 7 7.69 7.69 13.11
C SER A 7 7.60 8.92 12.19
N ASP A 8 8.61 9.22 11.36
CA ASP A 8 8.63 10.46 10.53
C ASP A 8 7.81 10.36 9.23
N TYR A 9 7.38 9.16 8.84
CA TYR A 9 6.53 9.01 7.65
C TYR A 9 5.07 9.33 8.00
N PRO A 10 4.42 10.28 7.29
CA PRO A 10 3.01 10.55 7.51
C PRO A 10 2.18 9.30 7.19
N THR A 11 1.05 9.12 7.87
CA THR A 11 0.09 8.09 7.49
C THR A 11 -0.47 8.41 6.10
N VAL A 12 -0.18 7.55 5.11
CA VAL A 12 -0.61 7.74 3.72
C VAL A 12 -1.85 6.92 3.43
N GLY A 13 -2.89 7.57 2.90
CA GLY A 13 -4.06 6.92 2.31
C GLY A 13 -4.01 7.00 0.79
N LEU A 14 -4.20 5.87 0.10
CA LEU A 14 -4.23 5.79 -1.35
C LEU A 14 -5.63 5.39 -1.83
N VAL A 15 -6.27 6.28 -2.59
CA VAL A 15 -7.61 6.05 -3.14
C VAL A 15 -7.50 5.63 -4.60
N GLY A 16 -8.03 4.45 -4.91
CA GLY A 16 -8.01 3.85 -6.23
C GLY A 16 -6.77 3.00 -6.47
N PRO A 17 -6.83 1.68 -6.19
CA PRO A 17 -5.75 0.73 -6.52
C PRO A 17 -5.74 0.39 -8.02
N GLY A 18 -5.67 1.41 -8.88
CA GLY A 18 -5.42 1.26 -10.32
C GLY A 18 -3.93 1.14 -10.62
N ALA A 19 -3.54 1.32 -11.88
CA ALA A 19 -2.13 1.25 -12.31
C ALA A 19 -1.24 2.21 -11.51
N THR A 20 -1.54 3.52 -11.52
CA THR A 20 -0.76 4.53 -10.79
C THR A 20 -0.80 4.30 -9.28
N GLY A 21 -1.96 3.95 -8.74
CA GLY A 21 -2.12 3.68 -7.32
C GLY A 21 -1.25 2.53 -6.84
N THR A 22 -1.18 1.46 -7.63
CA THR A 22 -0.34 0.29 -7.35
C THR A 22 1.15 0.64 -7.45
N THR A 23 1.55 1.48 -8.41
CA THR A 23 2.93 1.97 -8.51
C THR A 23 3.37 2.74 -7.26
N VAL A 24 2.53 3.67 -6.78
CA VAL A 24 2.82 4.44 -5.57
C VAL A 24 2.81 3.54 -4.33
N ALA A 25 1.85 2.60 -4.25
CA ALA A 25 1.80 1.64 -3.14
C ALA A 25 3.06 0.77 -3.06
N ALA A 26 3.58 0.32 -4.20
CA ALA A 26 4.83 -0.44 -4.27
C ALA A 26 6.03 0.40 -3.81
N ALA A 27 6.13 1.65 -4.25
CA ALA A 27 7.21 2.54 -3.82
C ALA A 27 7.17 2.83 -2.32
N LEU A 28 5.98 3.03 -1.74
CA LEU A 28 5.81 3.21 -0.30
C LEU A 28 6.16 1.93 0.48
N HIS A 29 5.71 0.77 -0.02
CA HIS A 29 6.00 -0.53 0.57
C HIS A 29 7.51 -0.80 0.67
N GLU A 30 8.25 -0.59 -0.43
CA GLU A 30 9.71 -0.72 -0.47
C GLU A 30 10.41 0.28 0.48
N ALA A 31 9.83 1.45 0.68
CA ALA A 31 10.31 2.45 1.65
C ALA A 31 9.94 2.11 3.11
N GLY A 32 9.27 0.99 3.37
CA GLY A 32 8.83 0.59 4.71
C GLY A 32 7.58 1.34 5.22
N CYS A 33 6.90 2.08 4.35
CA CYS A 33 5.64 2.76 4.66
C CYS A 33 4.47 1.93 4.12
N MET A 34 3.55 1.53 5.00
CA MET A 34 2.36 0.77 4.59
C MET A 34 1.17 1.71 4.42
N PRO A 35 0.79 2.07 3.18
CA PRO A 35 -0.36 2.93 2.96
C PRO A 35 -1.68 2.20 3.24
N VAL A 36 -2.67 2.95 3.69
CA VAL A 36 -4.07 2.49 3.70
C VAL A 36 -4.60 2.53 2.27
N ILE A 37 -5.04 1.39 1.74
CA ILE A 37 -5.59 1.31 0.37
C ILE A 37 -7.12 1.33 0.40
N CYS A 38 -7.71 2.31 -0.27
CA CYS A 38 -9.15 2.48 -0.41
C CYS A 38 -9.54 2.30 -1.88
N GLY A 39 -10.27 1.24 -2.20
CA GLY A 39 -10.71 0.93 -3.56
C GLY A 39 -12.21 0.62 -3.63
N ARG A 40 -12.74 0.53 -4.86
CA ARG A 40 -14.10 0.02 -5.09
C ARG A 40 -14.20 -1.48 -4.80
N SER A 41 -13.12 -2.21 -5.06
CA SER A 41 -13.01 -3.65 -4.88
C SER A 41 -12.07 -3.96 -3.74
N ALA A 42 -12.42 -4.96 -2.93
CA ALA A 42 -11.52 -5.52 -1.95
C ALA A 42 -10.44 -6.32 -2.67
N HIS A 43 -9.18 -6.05 -2.32
CA HIS A 43 -8.02 -6.79 -2.81
C HIS A 43 -7.24 -7.29 -1.58
N GLU A 44 -6.80 -8.54 -1.60
CA GLU A 44 -5.90 -9.06 -0.57
C GLU A 44 -4.46 -8.55 -0.76
N ARG A 45 -4.10 -8.20 -2.01
CA ARG A 45 -2.74 -7.82 -2.43
C ARG A 45 -2.81 -6.94 -3.66
N LEU A 46 -1.82 -6.07 -3.85
CA LEU A 46 -1.56 -5.39 -5.12
C LEU A 46 -0.25 -5.89 -5.70
N ALA A 47 -0.21 -6.13 -7.01
CA ALA A 47 1.01 -6.54 -7.71
C ALA A 47 1.40 -5.48 -8.75
N LEU A 48 2.57 -4.87 -8.57
CA LEU A 48 3.20 -4.04 -9.60
C LEU A 48 4.14 -4.92 -10.41
N ARG A 49 3.86 -5.09 -11.71
CA ARG A 49 4.70 -5.85 -12.64
C ARG A 49 5.40 -4.87 -13.58
N PHE A 50 6.69 -5.06 -13.79
CA PHE A 50 7.52 -4.26 -14.68
C PHE A 50 8.63 -5.15 -15.26
N ASP A 51 9.36 -4.65 -16.27
CA ASP A 51 10.35 -5.46 -16.99
C ASP A 51 11.44 -6.05 -16.08
N GLY A 52 11.71 -5.41 -14.94
CA GLY A 52 12.68 -5.85 -13.95
C GLY A 52 12.15 -6.78 -12.86
N GLY A 53 10.85 -7.10 -12.83
CA GLY A 53 10.27 -8.02 -11.87
C GLY A 53 8.85 -7.66 -11.40
N GLU A 54 8.53 -8.09 -10.19
CA GLU A 54 7.23 -7.90 -9.55
C GLU A 54 7.41 -7.48 -8.09
N ILE A 55 6.63 -6.49 -7.66
CA ILE A 55 6.51 -6.09 -6.26
C ILE A 55 5.10 -6.42 -5.81
N VAL A 56 4.97 -7.21 -4.75
CA VAL A 56 3.68 -7.59 -4.16
C VAL A 56 3.49 -6.84 -2.85
N VAL A 57 2.54 -5.92 -2.84
CA VAL A 57 2.14 -5.17 -1.65
C VAL A 57 1.03 -5.95 -0.94
N PRO A 58 1.27 -6.48 0.26
CA PRO A 58 0.21 -7.11 1.04
C PRO A 58 -0.78 -6.06 1.53
N LEU A 59 -2.07 -6.32 1.38
CA LEU A 59 -3.11 -5.50 1.98
C LEU A 59 -3.61 -6.22 3.23
N LEU A 60 -3.69 -5.49 4.34
CA LEU A 60 -4.50 -5.98 5.45
C LEU A 60 -5.93 -6.07 4.91
N ALA A 61 -6.48 -7.28 4.88
CA ALA A 61 -7.90 -7.45 4.61
C ALA A 61 -8.63 -6.48 5.53
N ALA A 62 -9.41 -5.55 4.96
CA ALA A 62 -10.33 -4.76 5.76
C ALA A 62 -11.10 -5.77 6.62
N ALA A 63 -10.94 -5.66 7.95
CA ALA A 63 -11.54 -6.57 8.90
C ALA A 63 -12.96 -6.83 8.43
N SER A 64 -13.22 -8.06 7.99
CA SER A 64 -14.57 -8.50 7.66
C SER A 64 -15.28 -8.80 8.97
N ASP A 65 -15.29 -7.84 9.89
CA ASP A 65 -15.89 -7.97 11.21
C ASP A 65 -17.17 -7.12 11.25
N GLY A 66 -18.23 -7.78 10.78
CA GLY A 66 -19.57 -7.77 11.36
C GLY A 66 -20.22 -6.42 11.65
N LEU A 67 -20.92 -5.85 10.67
CA LEU A 67 -22.19 -5.17 10.95
C LEU A 67 -23.29 -6.23 10.91
N GLY A 68 -23.51 -6.87 12.05
CA GLY A 68 -24.69 -7.69 12.37
C GLY A 68 -25.45 -7.03 13.51
#